data_AF-A0A2H0BI49-F1
#
_entry.id   AF-A0A2H0BI49-F1
#
_cell.length_a   1.000
_cell.length_b   1.000
_cell.length_c   1.000
_cell.angle_alpha   90.00
_cell.angle_beta   90.00
_cell.angle_gamma   90.00
#
_symmetry.space_group_name_H-M   'P 1'
#
loop_
_entity.id
_entity.type
_entity.pdbx_description
1 polymer ?
#
loop_
_entity_poly.entity_id
_entity_poly.type
_entity_poly.pdbx_seq_one_letter_code
_entity_poly.pdbx_strand_id
1 'polypeptide(L)' 'MTPVPKKKHTRSRSNIRRNASFKLKLANLIRCPHCKKLMFPH' A
#
# COMPACT_ATOMS: atom_id res chain seq x y z
N MET A 1 27.41 -15.39 -7.36
CA MET A 1 26.43 -16.05 -6.46
C MET A 1 25.60 -14.97 -5.78
N THR A 2 24.28 -15.13 -5.67
CA THR A 2 23.43 -14.22 -4.88
C THR A 2 23.52 -14.56 -3.40
N PRO A 3 23.56 -13.56 -2.49
CA PRO A 3 23.64 -13.83 -1.07
C PRO A 3 22.34 -14.48 -0.57
N VAL A 4 22.49 -15.58 0.18
CA VAL A 4 21.37 -16.39 0.67
C VAL A 4 21.10 -16.05 2.14
N PRO A 5 19.85 -15.89 2.58
CA PRO A 5 19.55 -15.59 3.98
C PRO A 5 19.99 -16.72 4.91
N LYS A 6 20.72 -16.37 5.97
CA LYS A 6 21.17 -17.34 6.99
C LYS A 6 20.03 -17.97 7.78
N LYS A 7 18.94 -17.24 7.99
CA LYS A 7 17.76 -17.69 8.76
C LYS A 7 16.47 -17.18 8.14
N LYS A 8 15.41 -17.97 8.27
CA LYS A 8 14.04 -17.56 7.95
C LYS A 8 13.59 -16.47 8.92
N HIS A 9 12.97 -15.41 8.40
CA HIS A 9 12.34 -14.39 9.23
C HIS A 9 11.12 -14.96 9.96
N THR A 10 10.92 -14.54 11.21
CA THR A 10 9.68 -14.83 11.94
C THR A 10 8.49 -14.15 11.28
N ARG A 11 7.28 -14.66 11.55
CA ARG A 11 6.03 -14.05 11.07
C ARG A 11 5.91 -12.59 11.52
N SER A 12 6.32 -12.29 12.76
CA SER A 12 6.33 -10.93 13.31
C SER A 12 7.23 -9.99 12.52
N ARG A 13 8.50 -10.36 12.26
CA ARG A 13 9.43 -9.53 11.47
C ARG A 13 8.91 -9.26 10.07
N SER A 14 8.32 -10.27 9.43
CA SER A 14 7.73 -10.12 8.09
C SER A 14 6.51 -9.21 8.09
N ASN A 15 5.67 -9.26 9.13
CA ASN A 15 4.49 -8.42 9.27
C ASN A 15 4.84 -6.97 9.58
N ILE A 16 5.79 -6.71 10.49
CA ILE A 16 6.26 -5.36 10.82
C ILE A 16 6.77 -4.66 9.56
N ARG A 17 7.65 -5.34 8.81
CA ARG A 17 8.19 -4.82 7.55
C ARG A 17 7.09 -4.53 6.52
N ARG A 18 6.11 -5.42 6.37
CA ARG A 18 5.01 -5.21 5.43
C ARG A 18 4.11 -4.04 5.85
N ASN A 19 3.73 -3.98 7.12
CA ASN A 19 2.84 -2.95 7.64
C ASN A 19 3.48 -1.56 7.61
N ALA A 20 4.80 -1.46 7.76
CA ALA A 20 5.50 -0.18 7.69
C ALA A 20 5.48 0.42 6.28
N SER A 21 5.69 -0.40 5.25
CA SER A 21 6.04 0.08 3.91
C SER A 21 4.94 -0.15 2.86
N PHE A 22 4.10 -1.17 3.02
CA PHE A 22 3.13 -1.60 2.01
C PHE A 22 1.71 -1.14 2.37
N LYS A 23 1.58 0.15 2.69
CA LYS A 23 0.26 0.75 2.92
C LYS A 23 -0.27 1.34 1.62
N LEU A 24 -1.45 0.86 1.20
CA LEU A 24 -2.19 1.51 0.12
C LEU A 24 -2.70 2.86 0.62
N LYS A 25 -2.53 3.90 -0.18
CA LYS A 25 -3.15 5.20 0.05
C LYS A 25 -4.50 5.23 -0.66
N LEU A 26 -5.53 5.75 0.00
CA LEU A 26 -6.83 5.94 -0.63
C LEU A 26 -6.72 7.01 -1.73
N ALA A 27 -7.44 6.78 -2.83
CA ALA A 27 -7.55 7.74 -3.91
C ALA A 27 -8.32 8.99 -3.44
N ASN A 28 -7.80 10.17 -3.77
CA ASN A 28 -8.53 11.42 -3.58
C ASN A 28 -9.58 11.54 -4.70
N LEU A 29 -10.82 11.18 -4.38
CA LEU A 29 -11.95 11.30 -5.29
C LEU A 29 -12.76 12.56 -4.96
N ILE A 30 -13.13 13.32 -5.98
CA ILE A 30 -14.02 14.47 -5.87
C ILE A 30 -15.42 14.13 -6.38
N ARG A 31 -16.43 14.86 -5.92
CA ARG A 31 -17.79 14.77 -6.47
C ARG A 31 -17.91 15.70 -7.68
N CYS A 32 -18.43 15.17 -8.79
CA CYS A 32 -18.77 15.96 -9.96
C CYS A 32 -19.86 16.99 -9.62
N PRO A 33 -19.69 18.28 -9.97
CA PRO A 33 -20.69 19.31 -9.70
C PRO A 33 -21.99 19.11 -10.51
N HIS A 34 -21.92 18.48 -11.68
CA HIS A 34 -23.08 18.28 -12.57
C HIS A 34 -23.88 17.01 -12.25
N CYS A 35 -23.21 15.87 -12.11
CA CYS A 35 -23.87 14.56 -11.98
C CYS A 35 -23.68 13.89 -10.61
N LYS A 36 -22.94 14.53 -9.68
CA LYS A 36 -22.64 14.05 -8.32
C LYS A 36 -21.89 12.70 -8.24
N LYS A 37 -21.44 12.15 -9.37
CA LYS A 37 -20.60 10.94 -9.41
C LYS A 37 -19.20 11.22 -8.88
N LEU A 38 -18.54 10.21 -8.31
CA LEU A 38 -17.14 10.29 -7.89
C LEU A 38 -16.22 10.22 -9.10
N MET A 39 -15.21 11.09 -9.14
CA MET A 39 -14.20 11.16 -10.20
C MET A 39 -12.84 11.57 -9.63
N PHE A 40 -11.79 11.33 -10.40
CA PHE A 40 -10.47 11.87 -10.08
C PHE A 40 -10.43 13.39 -10.38
N PRO A 41 -9.67 14.18 -9.61
CA PRO A 41 -9.66 15.65 -9.70
C PRO A 41 -8.91 16.23 -10.92
N HIS A 42 -8.21 15.40 -11.70
CA HIS A 42 -7.46 15.80 -12.90
C HIS A 42 -7.79 14.87 -14.07
#